data_AF-A0AAE0MPZ9-F1
#
_entry.id   AF-A0AAE0MPZ9-F1
#
_cell.length_a   1.000
_cell.length_b   1.000
_cell.length_c   1.000
_cell.angle_alpha   90.00
_cell.angle_beta   90.00
_cell.angle_gamma   90.00
#
_symmetry.space_group_name_H-M   'P 1'
#
loop_
_entity.id
_entity.type
_entity.pdbx_description
1 polymer ?
#
loop_
_entity_poly.entity_id
_entity_poly.type
_entity_poly.pdbx_seq_one_letter_code
_entity_poly.pdbx_strand_id
1 'polypeptide(L)' 'FDNALRIYPTNTIVNEHNLHHLEELQSPIFIIKFTNILPNAKNVKYTNTSNLHTKFTYIKGNRIILTENL' A
#
# COMPACT_ATOMS: atom_id res chain seq x y z
N PHE A 1 17.28 -7.59 13.29
CA PHE A 1 17.08 -6.25 12.68
C PHE A 1 16.09 -6.30 11.50
N ASP A 2 15.57 -7.48 11.15
CA ASP A 2 14.78 -7.69 9.93
C ASP A 2 13.37 -7.07 9.98
N ASN A 3 12.91 -6.71 11.18
CA ASN A 3 11.60 -6.12 11.40
C ASN A 3 11.59 -4.58 11.50
N ALA A 4 12.72 -3.93 11.26
CA ALA A 4 12.83 -2.47 11.34
C ALA A 4 12.14 -1.77 10.16
N LEU A 5 11.59 -0.59 10.42
CA LEU A 5 11.06 0.30 9.39
C LEU A 5 12.23 0.85 8.56
N ARG A 6 12.15 0.74 7.23
CA ARG A 6 13.20 1.18 6.32
C ARG A 6 12.81 2.48 5.64
N ILE A 7 13.75 3.42 5.59
CA ILE A 7 13.58 4.73 4.93
C ILE A 7 14.34 4.67 3.61
N TYR A 8 13.67 5.05 2.53
CA TYR A 8 14.23 5.07 1.19
C TYR A 8 14.18 6.47 0.57
N PRO A 9 15.12 6.84 -0.32
CA PRO A 9 15.17 8.18 -0.91
C PRO A 9 13.99 8.54 -1.82
N THR A 10 13.29 7.55 -2.40
CA THR A 10 12.20 7.79 -3.35
C THR A 10 11.02 6.87 -3.10
N ASN A 11 9.81 7.34 -3.43
CA ASN A 11 8.59 6.54 -3.33
C ASN A 11 8.61 5.30 -4.22
N THR A 12 9.31 5.34 -5.36
CA THR A 12 9.46 4.18 -6.24
C THR A 12 10.12 3.02 -5.50
N ILE A 13 11.23 3.29 -4.80
CA ILE A 13 11.96 2.25 -4.04
C ILE A 13 11.12 1.76 -2.85
N VAL A 14 10.39 2.66 -2.18
CA VAL A 14 9.44 2.28 -1.11
C VAL A 14 8.39 1.31 -1.66
N ASN A 15 7.81 1.62 -2.83
CA ASN A 15 6.76 0.81 -3.44
C ASN A 15 7.27 -0.57 -3.86
N GLU A 16 8.47 -0.64 -4.46
CA GLU A 16 9.11 -1.90 -4.83
C GLU A 16 9.40 -2.77 -3.60
N HIS A 17 9.96 -2.18 -2.54
CA HIS A 17 10.23 -2.89 -1.29
C HIS A 17 8.94 -3.42 -0.64
N ASN A 18 7.89 -2.60 -0.59
CA ASN A 18 6.60 -3.00 -0.03
C ASN A 18 5.93 -4.10 -0.86
N LEU A 19 6.05 -4.04 -2.19
CA LEU A 19 5.53 -5.08 -3.08
C LEU A 19 6.24 -6.42 -2.87
N HIS A 20 7.57 -6.41 -2.83
CA HIS A 20 8.35 -7.62 -2.55
C HIS A 20 7.95 -8.25 -1.21
N HIS A 21 7.81 -7.45 -0.16
CA HIS A 21 7.37 -7.93 1.15
C HIS A 21 5.95 -8.51 1.13
N LEU A 22 5.04 -7.93 0.34
CA LEU A 22 3.69 -8.46 0.15
C LEU A 22 3.71 -9.83 -0.56
N GLU A 23 4.56 -9.98 -1.57
CA GLU A 23 4.71 -11.24 -2.34
C GLU A 23 5.26 -12.38 -1.47
N GLU A 24 6.16 -12.08 -0.53
CA GLU A 24 6.72 -13.06 0.42
C GLU A 24 5.67 -13.67 1.37
N LEU A 25 4.58 -12.95 1.68
CA LEU A 25 3.57 -13.42 2.63
C LEU A 25 2.75 -14.61 2.11
N GLN A 26 2.80 -14.91 0.80
CA GLN A 26 2.16 -16.07 0.14
C GLN A 26 0.74 -16.39 0.65
N SER A 27 -0.04 -15.35 0.93
CA SER A 27 -1.35 -15.45 1.57
C SER A 27 -2.42 -14.84 0.68
N PRO A 28 -3.71 -15.20 0.86
CA PRO A 28 -4.79 -14.65 0.07
C PRO A 28 -4.82 -13.12 0.08
N ILE A 29 -5.00 -12.55 -1.10
CA ILE A 29 -5.05 -11.11 -1.32
C ILE A 29 -6.48 -10.62 -1.12
N PHE A 30 -6.65 -9.65 -0.23
CA PHE A 30 -7.90 -8.91 -0.03
C PHE A 30 -7.81 -7.57 -0.76
N ILE A 31 -8.84 -7.24 -1.54
CA ILE A 31 -8.93 -5.96 -2.24
C ILE A 31 -10.13 -5.20 -1.69
N ILE A 32 -9.85 -4.14 -0.95
CA ILE A 32 -10.84 -3.19 -0.44
C ILE A 32 -11.06 -2.14 -1.53
N LYS A 33 -12.29 -2.02 -2.04
CA LYS A 33 -12.65 -0.98 -3.02
C LYS A 33 -13.28 0.19 -2.27
N PHE A 34 -12.84 1.40 -2.57
CA PHE A 34 -13.45 2.60 -2.01
C PHE A 34 -14.66 2.99 -2.84
N THR A 35 -15.78 3.30 -2.18
CA THR A 35 -17.05 3.64 -2.85
C THR A 35 -17.22 5.15 -3.05
N ASN A 36 -16.59 5.97 -2.22
CA ASN A 36 -16.62 7.42 -2.33
C ASN A 36 -15.34 7.93 -3.02
N ILE A 37 -15.36 7.88 -4.35
CA ILE A 37 -14.23 8.27 -5.20
C ILE A 37 -14.46 9.73 -5.59
N LEU A 38 -13.68 10.66 -5.02
CA LEU A 38 -13.68 12.06 -5.48
C LEU A 38 -13.26 12.11 -6.96
N PRO A 39 -13.67 13.13 -7.75
CA PRO A 39 -13.39 13.18 -9.20
C PRO A 39 -11.91 13.04 -9.60
N ASN A 40 -11.00 13.34 -8.66
CA ASN A 40 -9.54 13.26 -8.85
C ASN A 40 -8.89 11.99 -8.27
N ALA A 41 -9.67 11.05 -7.72
CA ALA A 41 -9.13 9.81 -7.20
C ALA A 41 -8.68 8.92 -8.36
N LYS A 42 -7.36 8.78 -8.50
CA LYS A 42 -6.75 8.13 -9.65
C LYS A 42 -6.94 6.61 -9.56
N ASN A 43 -7.34 5.99 -10.66
CA ASN A 43 -7.36 4.54 -10.82
C ASN A 43 -5.94 4.01 -11.06
N VAL A 44 -5.04 4.23 -10.10
CA VAL A 44 -3.64 3.84 -10.25
C VAL A 44 -3.48 2.38 -9.87
N LYS A 45 -2.76 1.62 -10.69
CA LYS A 45 -2.08 0.41 -10.21
C LYS A 45 -1.17 0.83 -9.04
N TYR A 46 -0.93 -0.07 -8.09
CA TYR A 46 -0.30 0.15 -6.78
C TYR A 46 1.04 0.92 -6.76
N THR A 47 1.58 1.32 -7.90
CA THR A 47 2.92 1.85 -8.12
C THR A 47 3.05 3.38 -8.12
N ASN A 48 1.97 4.19 -8.14
CA ASN A 48 2.09 5.66 -8.25
C ASN A 48 1.17 6.47 -7.28
N THR A 49 1.76 6.87 -6.15
CA THR A 49 1.59 8.12 -5.37
C THR A 49 0.21 8.64 -4.87
N SER A 50 0.24 9.05 -3.58
CA SER A 50 -0.70 9.87 -2.79
C SER A 50 -2.05 9.22 -2.39
N ASN A 51 -2.55 9.63 -1.22
CA ASN A 51 -3.65 9.08 -0.40
C ASN A 51 -5.05 9.00 -1.05
N LEU A 52 -5.14 8.93 -2.37
CA LEU A 52 -6.39 8.92 -3.14
C LEU A 52 -6.44 7.65 -4.00
N HIS A 53 -6.52 6.50 -3.32
CA HIS A 53 -6.67 5.21 -3.99
C HIS A 53 -8.15 4.88 -4.23
N THR A 54 -8.47 4.30 -5.39
CA THR A 54 -9.79 3.68 -5.65
C THR A 54 -9.90 2.28 -5.04
N LYS A 55 -8.76 1.68 -4.69
CA LYS A 55 -8.67 0.37 -4.03
C LYS A 55 -7.42 0.27 -3.16
N PHE A 56 -7.54 -0.45 -2.03
CA PHE A 56 -6.44 -0.82 -1.17
C PHE A 56 -6.29 -2.35 -1.17
N THR A 57 -5.07 -2.82 -1.37
CA THR A 57 -4.73 -4.25 -1.35
C THR A 57 -4.10 -4.59 -0.02
N TYR A 58 -4.61 -5.64 0.63
CA TYR A 58 -4.18 -6.11 1.94
C TYR A 58 -3.94 -7.63 1.92
N ILE A 59 -2.91 -8.07 2.65
CA ILE A 59 -2.60 -9.49 2.87
C ILE A 59 -2.46 -9.69 4.38
N LYS A 60 -2.95 -10.82 4.90
CA LYS A 60 -2.81 -11.14 6.33
C LYS A 60 -1.32 -11.19 6.72
N GLY A 61 -0.96 -10.45 7.76
CA GLY A 61 0.44 -10.30 8.20
C GLY A 61 1.16 -9.07 7.63
N ASN A 62 0.53 -8.32 6.71
CA ASN A 62 1.07 -7.07 6.21
C ASN A 62 1.14 -6.00 7.30
N ARG A 63 2.20 -5.18 7.27
CA ARG A 63 2.39 -4.03 8.15
C ARG A 63 1.79 -2.79 7.51
N ILE A 64 0.96 -2.07 8.26
CA ILE A 64 0.27 -0.87 7.79
C ILE A 64 0.51 0.29 8.77
N ILE A 65 0.42 1.51 8.25
CA ILE A 65 0.49 2.75 9.03
C ILE A 65 -0.82 3.48 8.83
N LEU A 66 -1.42 3.94 9.93
CA LEU A 66 -2.55 4.86 9.88
C LEU A 66 -2.06 6.23 9.43
N THR A 67 -2.65 6.77 8.37
CA THR A 67 -2.28 8.07 7.81
C THR A 67 -3.14 9.21 8.34
N GLU A 68 -4.19 8.91 9.09
CA GLU A 68 -5.16 9.87 9.63
C GLU A 68 -5.53 9.49 11.08
N ASN A 69 -5.88 10.50 11.88
CA ASN A 69 -6.38 10.31 13.24
C ASN A 69 -7.82 9.83 13.21
N LEU A 70 -8.17 8.89 14.11
CA LEU A 70 -9.50 8.32 14.28
C LEU A 70 -10.30 9.05 15.36
#